data_AF-A0A9X3DAZ5-F1
#
_entry.id   AF-A0A9X3DAZ5-F1
#
_cell.length_a   1.000
_cell.length_b   1.000
_cell.length_c   1.000
_cell.angle_alpha   90.00
_cell.angle_beta   90.00
_cell.angle_gamma   90.00
#
_symmetry.space_group_name_H-M   'P 1'
#
loop_
_entity.id
_entity.type
_entity.pdbx_description
1 polymer ?
#
loop_
_entity_poly.entity_id
_entity_poly.type
_entity_poly.pdbx_seq_one_letter_code
_entity_poly.pdbx_strand_id
1 'polypeptide(L)' 'MTSATTTAYQLCNSCAVAVAYGDMTALNTESTAQVLAFMADHGYLTQADDIDPPGYWLCECCGIDQLGAGRTFTHD' A
#
# COMPACT_ATOMS: atom_id res chain seq x y z
N MET A 1 -8.86 28.71 -2.23
CA MET A 1 -8.57 27.43 -1.53
C MET A 1 -8.17 26.45 -2.60
N THR A 2 -6.88 26.16 -2.72
CA THR A 2 -6.40 25.04 -3.54
C THR A 2 -6.71 23.79 -2.74
N SER A 3 -7.65 22.95 -3.21
CA SER A 3 -7.83 21.63 -2.62
C SER A 3 -6.52 20.87 -2.75
N ALA A 4 -5.93 20.43 -1.64
CA ALA A 4 -4.86 19.46 -1.68
C ALA A 4 -5.45 18.18 -2.29
N THR A 5 -4.83 17.67 -3.35
CA THR A 5 -5.24 16.40 -3.93
C THR A 5 -4.69 15.29 -3.04
N THR A 6 -5.54 14.74 -2.17
CA THR A 6 -5.20 13.55 -1.40
C THR A 6 -4.91 12.41 -2.37
N THR A 7 -3.67 11.91 -2.36
CA THR A 7 -3.28 10.77 -3.21
C THR A 7 -3.57 9.49 -2.44
N ALA A 8 -4.35 8.58 -3.04
CA ALA A 8 -4.71 7.30 -2.45
C ALA A 8 -3.98 6.16 -3.15
N TYR A 9 -3.43 5.22 -2.38
CA TYR A 9 -2.70 4.05 -2.82
C TYR A 9 -3.38 2.78 -2.35
N GLN A 10 -3.56 1.82 -3.24
CA GLN A 10 -4.20 0.54 -3.00
C GLN A 10 -3.14 -0.56 -2.77
N LEU A 11 -3.12 -1.09 -1.56
CA LEU A 11 -2.11 -2.02 -1.05
C LEU A 11 -2.72 -3.38 -0.69
N CYS A 12 -1.99 -4.46 -0.97
CA CYS A 12 -2.35 -5.79 -0.47
C CYS A 12 -2.20 -5.86 1.05
N ASN A 13 -2.87 -6.81 1.70
CA ASN A 13 -2.85 -6.93 3.17
C ASN A 13 -1.43 -7.02 3.75
N SER A 14 -0.53 -7.73 3.09
CA SER A 14 0.87 -7.83 3.54
C SER A 14 1.60 -6.49 3.45
N CYS A 15 1.46 -5.76 2.35
CA CYS A 15 2.06 -4.43 2.20
C CYS A 15 1.40 -3.41 3.14
N ALA A 16 0.10 -3.53 3.41
CA ALA A 16 -0.61 -2.69 4.35
C ALA A 16 -0.08 -2.85 5.78
N VAL A 17 0.17 -4.08 6.23
CA VAL A 17 0.80 -4.35 7.54
C VAL A 17 2.20 -3.76 7.60
N ALA A 18 2.99 -3.93 6.55
CA ALA A 18 4.34 -3.39 6.47
C ALA A 18 4.37 -1.86 6.51
N VAL A 19 3.50 -1.19 5.75
CA VAL A 19 3.41 0.27 5.71
C VAL A 19 2.85 0.84 7.01
N ALA A 20 1.83 0.21 7.61
CA ALA A 20 1.19 0.71 8.83
C ALA A 20 2.01 0.47 10.10
N TYR A 21 2.73 -0.65 10.19
CA TYR A 21 3.39 -1.10 11.42
C TYR A 21 4.90 -1.28 11.31
N GLY A 22 5.48 -1.16 10.10
CA GLY A 22 6.89 -1.48 9.86
C GLY A 22 7.20 -2.98 9.95
N ASP A 23 6.18 -3.84 9.93
CA ASP A 23 6.34 -5.29 10.04
C ASP A 23 6.51 -5.93 8.66
N MET A 24 7.75 -6.33 8.35
CA MET A 24 8.13 -6.96 7.08
C MET A 24 8.15 -8.49 7.15
N THR A 25 7.76 -9.11 8.27
CA THR A 25 7.95 -10.56 8.50
C THR A 25 7.18 -11.44 7.51
N ALA A 26 6.10 -10.93 6.94
CA ALA A 26 5.29 -11.61 5.94
C ALA A 26 5.83 -11.47 4.50
N LEU A 27 6.94 -10.75 4.28
CA LEU A 27 7.48 -10.44 2.96
C LEU A 27 8.76 -11.23 2.68
N ASN A 28 8.96 -11.56 1.41
CA ASN A 28 10.26 -12.05 0.93
C ASN A 28 11.24 -10.88 0.72
N THR A 29 12.49 -11.17 0.39
CA THR A 29 13.54 -10.15 0.21
C THR A 29 13.21 -9.13 -0.89
N GLU A 30 12.65 -9.57 -2.02
CA GLU A 30 12.30 -8.68 -3.13
C GLU A 30 11.15 -7.72 -2.77
N SER A 31 10.06 -8.26 -2.23
CA SER A 31 8.92 -7.45 -1.79
C SER A 31 9.29 -6.53 -0.63
N THR A 32 10.18 -6.96 0.26
CA THR A 32 10.72 -6.09 1.32
C THR A 32 11.43 -4.86 0.73
N ALA A 33 12.27 -5.06 -0.28
CA ALA A 33 12.98 -3.95 -0.93
C ALA A 33 12.03 -2.98 -1.63
N GLN A 34 11.01 -3.49 -2.31
CA GLN A 34 9.98 -2.67 -2.97
C GLN A 34 9.18 -1.84 -1.96
N VAL A 35 8.75 -2.47 -0.86
CA VAL A 35 7.98 -1.77 0.19
C VAL A 35 8.81 -0.70 0.88
N LEU A 36 10.09 -0.97 1.16
CA LEU A 36 10.99 0.05 1.72
C LEU A 36 11.20 1.23 0.77
N ALA A 37 11.35 0.98 -0.53
CA ALA A 37 11.46 2.04 -1.54
C ALA A 37 10.17 2.87 -1.61
N PHE A 38 9.02 2.21 -1.61
CA PHE A 38 7.70 2.86 -1.60
C PHE A 38 7.52 3.77 -0.36
N MET A 39 7.83 3.26 0.83
CA MET A 39 7.77 4.06 2.07
C MET A 39 8.74 5.25 2.05
N ALA A 40 9.92 5.09 1.45
CA ALA A 40 10.90 6.16 1.35
C ALA A 40 10.47 7.26 0.36
N ASP A 41 9.79 6.90 -0.73
CA ASP A 41 9.32 7.83 -1.75
C ASP A 41 8.07 8.61 -1.31
N HIS A 42 7.12 7.93 -0.66
CA HIS A 42 5.83 8.52 -0.30
C HIS A 42 5.75 9.04 1.14
N GLY A 43 6.73 8.73 1.99
CA GLY A 43 6.78 9.19 3.37
C GLY A 43 5.69 8.58 4.26
N TYR A 44 5.12 9.39 5.15
CA TYR A 44 4.07 8.94 6.06
C TYR A 44 2.74 8.83 5.32
N LEU A 45 2.12 7.66 5.43
CA LEU A 45 0.81 7.36 4.85
C LEU A 45 -0.17 7.00 5.97
N THR A 46 -1.41 7.46 5.83
CA THR A 46 -2.51 7.14 6.75
C THR A 46 -3.40 6.10 6.11
N GLN A 47 -3.72 5.01 6.81
CA GLN A 47 -4.72 4.04 6.31
C GLN A 47 -6.08 4.73 6.18
N ALA A 48 -6.70 4.63 5.00
CA ALA A 48 -7.99 5.21 4.69
C ALA A 48 -9.13 4.18 4.87
N ASP A 49 -9.27 3.23 3.94
CA ASP A 49 -10.39 2.28 3.91
C ASP A 49 -9.95 0.87 3.52
N ASP A 50 -10.72 -0.15 3.95
CA ASP A 50 -10.65 -1.50 3.38
C ASP A 50 -11.36 -1.52 2.01
N ILE A 51 -10.84 -2.31 1.07
CA ILE A 51 -11.39 -2.44 -0.29
C ILE A 51 -11.53 -3.91 -0.69
N ASP A 52 -12.46 -4.22 -1.58
CA ASP A 52 -12.59 -5.54 -2.21
C ASP A 52 -12.88 -5.39 -3.72
N PRO A 53 -11.83 -5.13 -4.52
CA PRO A 53 -11.98 -4.90 -5.95
C PRO A 53 -12.42 -6.17 -6.69
N PRO A 54 -13.30 -6.06 -7.71
CA PRO A 54 -13.66 -7.22 -8.52
C PRO A 54 -12.47 -7.63 -9.42
N GLY A 55 -12.15 -8.92 -9.41
CA GLY A 55 -11.11 -9.49 -10.27
C GLY A 55 -9.69 -9.23 -9.80
N TYR A 56 -8.73 -9.32 -10.73
CA TYR A 56 -7.32 -9.05 -10.44
C TYR A 56 -7.06 -7.54 -10.37
N TRP A 57 -6.20 -7.14 -9.44
CA TRP A 57 -5.78 -5.75 -9.29
C TRP A 57 -4.32 -5.66 -8.84
N LEU A 58 -3.64 -4.57 -9.17
CA LEU A 58 -2.21 -4.41 -8.89
C LEU A 58 -2.00 -3.76 -7.52
N CYS A 59 -1.20 -4.38 -6.64
CA CYS A 59 -0.73 -3.70 -5.43
C CYS A 59 0.25 -2.60 -5.81
N GLU A 60 -0.04 -1.35 -5.45
CA GLU A 60 0.79 -0.20 -5.81
C GLU A 60 2.14 -0.14 -5.06
N CYS A 61 2.29 -0.92 -3.99
CA CYS A 61 3.52 -0.97 -3.20
C CYS A 61 4.51 -2.06 -3.67
N CYS A 62 4.05 -3.30 -3.86
CA CYS A 62 4.92 -4.39 -4.32
C CYS A 62 4.81 -4.71 -5.83
N GLY A 63 3.86 -4.11 -6.55
CA GLY A 63 3.68 -4.36 -7.98
C GLY A 63 3.22 -5.79 -8.34
N ILE A 64 2.67 -6.53 -7.38
CA ILE A 64 2.16 -7.89 -7.60
C ILE A 64 0.64 -7.84 -7.78
N ASP A 65 0.13 -8.57 -8.78
CA ASP A 65 -1.30 -8.79 -8.97
C ASP A 65 -1.91 -9.54 -7.79
N GLN A 66 -3.02 -9.00 -7.28
CA GLN A 66 -3.77 -9.50 -6.14
C GLN A 66 -5.16 -9.95 -6.56
N LEU A 67 -5.76 -10.80 -5.72
CA LEU A 67 -7.16 -11.17 -5.78
C LEU A 67 -7.79 -10.98 -4.40
N GLY A 68 -9.02 -10.48 -4.38
CA GLY A 68 -9.78 -10.23 -3.15
C GLY A 68 -9.37 -8.94 -2.44
N ALA A 69 -9.63 -8.88 -1.14
CA ALA A 69 -9.56 -7.65 -0.37
C ALA A 69 -8.14 -7.07 -0.21
N GLY A 70 -8.08 -5.74 -0.07
CA GLY A 70 -6.89 -4.96 0.23
C GLY A 70 -7.23 -3.73 1.07
N ARG A 71 -6.30 -2.77 1.12
CA ARG A 71 -6.45 -1.52 1.89
C ARG A 71 -5.99 -0.32 1.10
N THR A 72 -6.61 0.82 1.34
CA THR A 72 -6.18 2.11 0.79
C THR A 72 -5.40 2.92 1.82
N PHE A 73 -4.40 3.64 1.35
CA PHE A 73 -3.55 4.54 2.14
C PHE A 73 -3.53 5.90 1.49
N THR A 74 -3.55 6.97 2.27
CA THR A 74 -3.57 8.34 1.77
C THR A 74 -2.38 9.14 2.26
N HIS A 75 -1.88 10.01 1.39
CA HIS A 75 -0.96 11.09 1.73
C HIS A 75 -1.76 12.40 1.75
N ASP A 76 -1.75 13.09 2.89
CA ASP A 76 -2.39 14.41 3.08
C ASP A 76 -1.50 15.56 2.63
#